data_AF-A0AAW7Y7D9-F1
#
_entry.id   AF-A0AAW7Y7D9-F1
#
_cell.length_a   1.000
_cell.length_b   1.000
_cell.length_c   1.000
_cell.angle_alpha   90.00
_cell.angle_beta   90.00
_cell.angle_gamma   90.00
#
_symmetry.space_group_name_H-M   'P 1'
#
loop_
_entity.id
_entity.type
_entity.pdbx_description
1 polymer ?
#
loop_
_entity_poly.entity_id
_entity_poly.type
_entity_poly.pdbx_seq_one_letter_code
_entity_poly.pdbx_strand_id
1 'polypeptide(L)'
;MPVQYGSLPFKQQIAYFRNKANVPSERWADVWKNAHDRGFMVAGAMKTDLLSDFRQAVDMAIADGKSLGWFKNQFNDIVQKHGWEHTGSPGWRAQVIYETNIRQSYTAGREQQIEQVKSRRPYGIYKHSGAEHPRHEHLSWNNLVLPLDDPWWDTHTPINGYGCKCKKFTASERDLKRLGLEVAIQAPKVETYEWVDKVTGEVHNVPKGIDPGFDYTPKSSAQLTEKTKQVVDKKPPLEERLTPRIVDHAFSTIKGVDAKGISALLAELDSPQVTAFELVLKQHDIKTLVLKAGEINGSRKGRALGCEIEEYLKSGAELSHWNYTNRRPSRSNGFTSRSWNHVVVKAKAADNLNKVDIVALTESLADAVQLGKTADRLWSFSGDANQAQGNPARAFATWAHEMGHQVYFKAGSPALPSELKGRASLTRYGGRNDDEWFAEHFAAWLLSPQTLNQVLPEAHRFISEVVEKAGTL
;
A
#
# COMPACT_ATOMS: atom_id res chain seq x y z
N MET A 1 -3.81 41.29 -18.19
CA MET A 1 -3.65 40.27 -17.14
C MET A 1 -4.73 40.50 -16.11
N PRO A 2 -5.58 39.50 -15.80
CA PRO A 2 -6.59 39.67 -14.76
C PRO A 2 -5.92 39.98 -13.42
N VAL A 3 -6.52 40.88 -12.65
CA VAL A 3 -6.07 41.24 -11.29
C VAL A 3 -6.22 40.01 -10.40
N GLN A 4 -5.11 39.49 -9.89
CA GLN A 4 -5.09 38.33 -9.00
C GLN A 4 -4.94 38.82 -7.55
N TYR A 5 -6.01 38.73 -6.76
CA TYR A 5 -5.99 39.04 -5.32
C TYR A 5 -5.59 37.76 -4.55
N GLY A 6 -4.33 37.66 -4.11
CA GLY A 6 -3.81 36.48 -3.40
C GLY A 6 -2.48 36.76 -2.69
N SER A 7 -2.18 35.99 -1.63
CA SER A 7 -0.94 36.14 -0.85
C SER A 7 0.30 35.89 -1.70
N LEU A 8 1.35 36.69 -1.51
CA LEU A 8 2.63 36.48 -2.19
C LEU A 8 3.20 35.07 -1.87
N PRO A 9 3.72 34.32 -2.86
CA PRO A 9 4.29 33.00 -2.64
C PRO A 9 5.44 33.01 -1.62
N PHE A 10 5.46 32.05 -0.70
CA PHE A 10 6.54 31.93 0.28
C PHE A 10 7.75 31.22 -0.34
N LYS A 11 8.66 32.00 -0.94
CA LYS A 11 9.79 31.49 -1.74
C LYS A 11 10.67 30.47 -1.00
N GLN A 12 10.99 30.71 0.28
CA GLN A 12 11.84 29.79 1.06
C GLN A 12 11.18 28.42 1.26
N GLN A 13 9.86 28.39 1.49
CA GLN A 13 9.10 27.15 1.59
C GLN A 13 9.07 26.41 0.26
N ILE A 14 8.75 27.10 -0.84
CA ILE A 14 8.70 26.53 -2.19
C ILE A 14 10.06 25.93 -2.56
N ALA A 15 11.15 26.70 -2.37
CA ALA A 15 12.49 26.24 -2.66
C ALA A 15 12.88 25.01 -1.81
N TYR A 16 12.55 25.02 -0.51
CA TYR A 16 12.79 23.87 0.37
C TYR A 16 12.03 22.63 -0.10
N PHE A 17 10.74 22.75 -0.45
CA PHE A 17 9.93 21.62 -0.88
C PHE A 17 10.38 21.05 -2.23
N ARG A 18 10.65 21.92 -3.22
CA ARG A 18 11.09 21.51 -4.56
C ARG A 18 12.45 20.82 -4.59
N ASN A 19 13.27 21.04 -3.56
CA ASN A 19 14.56 20.37 -3.39
C ASN A 19 14.46 18.95 -2.82
N LYS A 20 13.26 18.41 -2.61
CA LYS A 20 13.04 17.02 -2.16
C LYS A 20 13.01 16.05 -3.35
N ALA A 21 13.68 14.91 -3.20
CA ALA A 21 13.66 13.79 -4.12
C ALA A 21 12.60 12.75 -3.68
N ASN A 22 11.96 12.07 -4.62
CA ASN A 22 11.03 10.99 -4.29
C ASN A 22 11.79 9.81 -3.68
N VAL A 23 11.40 9.38 -2.48
CA VAL A 23 11.97 8.21 -1.80
C VAL A 23 10.82 7.25 -1.47
N PRO A 24 10.71 6.12 -2.19
CA PRO A 24 9.80 5.04 -1.83
C PRO A 24 10.02 4.56 -0.39
N SER A 25 8.95 4.44 0.38
CA SER A 25 8.97 3.92 1.73
C SER A 25 7.70 3.13 2.04
N GLU A 26 7.82 1.96 2.67
CA GLU A 26 6.65 1.17 3.08
C GLU A 26 6.01 1.81 4.33
N ARG A 27 6.85 2.39 5.19
CA ARG A 27 6.49 2.99 6.46
C ARG A 27 7.01 4.43 6.52
N TRP A 28 6.49 5.19 7.46
CA TRP A 28 6.99 6.53 7.72
C TRP A 28 8.37 6.49 8.40
N ALA A 29 8.68 5.43 9.16
CA ALA A 29 9.93 5.28 9.90
C ALA A 29 11.12 4.81 9.04
N ASP A 30 10.89 4.38 7.79
CA ASP A 30 11.97 3.90 6.90
C ASP A 30 12.95 5.03 6.49
N VAL A 31 12.55 6.29 6.70
CA VAL A 31 13.41 7.46 6.60
C VAL A 31 13.26 8.26 7.87
N TRP A 32 14.38 8.66 8.46
CA TRP A 32 14.41 9.17 9.82
C TRP A 32 14.96 10.60 9.89
N LYS A 33 14.30 11.46 10.69
CA LYS A 33 14.75 12.82 11.04
C LYS A 33 15.18 13.65 9.83
N ASN A 34 16.43 14.12 9.83
CA ASN A 34 17.01 14.99 8.80
C ASN A 34 16.93 14.41 7.38
N ALA A 35 16.76 13.10 7.21
CA ALA A 35 16.55 12.53 5.89
C ALA A 35 15.21 13.00 5.26
N HIS A 36 14.22 13.36 6.09
CA HIS A 36 13.01 14.03 5.65
C HIS A 36 13.26 15.42 5.05
N ASP A 37 14.40 16.07 5.31
CA ASP A 37 14.70 17.37 4.68
C ASP A 37 14.81 17.26 3.16
N ARG A 38 15.22 16.09 2.67
CA ARG A 38 15.54 15.85 1.26
C ARG A 38 14.73 14.73 0.63
N GLY A 39 14.08 13.86 1.40
CA GLY A 39 13.13 12.88 0.89
C GLY A 39 11.70 13.40 0.90
N PHE A 40 11.01 13.27 -0.23
CA PHE A 40 9.55 13.28 -0.29
C PHE A 40 9.07 11.83 -0.30
N MET A 41 8.16 11.52 0.61
CA MET A 41 7.65 10.17 0.79
C MET A 41 6.18 10.22 1.16
N VAL A 42 5.51 9.13 0.84
CA VAL A 42 4.20 8.80 1.37
C VAL A 42 4.26 7.33 1.73
N ALA A 43 4.10 7.00 3.02
CA ALA A 43 4.21 5.61 3.48
C ALA A 43 3.30 4.70 2.65
N GLY A 44 3.82 3.57 2.19
CA GLY A 44 3.11 2.60 1.36
C GLY A 44 2.95 3.00 -0.12
N ALA A 45 3.29 4.23 -0.51
CA ALA A 45 3.32 4.66 -1.91
C ALA A 45 4.69 4.32 -2.51
N MET A 46 4.86 3.04 -2.88
CA MET A 46 6.15 2.51 -3.31
C MET A 46 6.51 2.81 -4.77
N LYS A 47 5.51 3.11 -5.61
CA LYS A 47 5.73 3.46 -7.03
C LYS A 47 6.24 4.91 -7.13
N THR A 48 7.31 5.14 -7.90
CA THR A 48 7.89 6.49 -8.06
C THR A 48 6.93 7.44 -8.77
N ASP A 49 6.16 6.96 -9.73
CA ASP A 49 5.22 7.78 -10.51
C ASP A 49 4.07 8.27 -9.61
N LEU A 50 3.57 7.38 -8.74
CA LEU A 50 2.62 7.71 -7.68
C LEU A 50 3.18 8.77 -6.72
N LEU A 51 4.41 8.61 -6.24
CA LEU A 51 5.06 9.62 -5.41
C LEU A 51 5.29 10.93 -6.15
N SER A 52 5.62 10.88 -7.44
CA SER A 52 5.81 12.06 -8.28
C SER A 52 4.52 12.86 -8.41
N ASP A 53 3.39 12.19 -8.65
CA ASP A 53 2.09 12.85 -8.75
C ASP A 53 1.67 13.45 -7.40
N PHE A 54 1.88 12.74 -6.28
CA PHE A 54 1.65 13.33 -4.95
C PHE A 54 2.54 14.53 -4.67
N ARG A 55 3.84 14.44 -5.01
CA ARG A 55 4.78 15.55 -4.81
C ARG A 55 4.36 16.76 -5.62
N GLN A 56 3.96 16.57 -6.88
CA GLN A 56 3.45 17.64 -7.74
C GLN A 56 2.18 18.28 -7.16
N ALA A 57 1.22 17.46 -6.69
CA ALA A 57 0.00 17.98 -6.06
C ALA A 57 0.30 18.80 -4.79
N VAL A 58 1.27 18.37 -3.98
CA VAL A 58 1.72 19.15 -2.81
C VAL A 58 2.49 20.41 -3.23
N ASP A 59 3.33 20.36 -4.27
CA ASP A 59 4.02 21.54 -4.81
C ASP A 59 3.02 22.60 -5.24
N MET A 60 1.98 22.21 -5.99
CA MET A 60 0.90 23.11 -6.39
C MET A 60 0.15 23.67 -5.18
N ALA A 61 -0.10 22.85 -4.15
CA ALA A 61 -0.73 23.34 -2.92
C ALA A 61 0.10 24.43 -2.22
N ILE A 62 1.42 24.29 -2.23
CA ILE A 62 2.35 25.27 -1.64
C ILE A 62 2.50 26.51 -2.54
N ALA A 63 2.75 26.32 -3.83
CA ALA A 63 3.08 27.39 -4.77
C ALA A 63 1.87 28.24 -5.15
N ASP A 64 0.72 27.60 -5.34
CA ASP A 64 -0.52 28.24 -5.82
C ASP A 64 -1.56 28.44 -4.71
N GLY A 65 -1.26 28.02 -3.48
CA GLY A 65 -2.18 28.14 -2.34
C GLY A 65 -3.43 27.28 -2.46
N LYS A 66 -3.33 26.06 -3.04
CA LYS A 66 -4.49 25.15 -3.16
C LYS A 66 -4.95 24.67 -1.79
N SER A 67 -6.27 24.53 -1.63
CA SER A 67 -6.91 24.09 -0.38
C SER A 67 -6.79 22.58 -0.13
N LEU A 68 -7.03 22.16 1.11
CA LEU A 68 -7.15 20.74 1.45
C LEU A 68 -8.28 20.05 0.66
N GLY A 69 -9.38 20.74 0.37
CA GLY A 69 -10.47 20.19 -0.44
C GLY A 69 -10.02 19.88 -1.86
N TRP A 70 -9.27 20.79 -2.48
CA TRP A 70 -8.65 20.54 -3.79
C TRP A 70 -7.69 19.35 -3.73
N PHE A 71 -6.84 19.30 -2.70
CA PHE A 71 -5.89 18.20 -2.55
C PHE A 71 -6.56 16.85 -2.32
N LYS A 72 -7.69 16.80 -1.60
CA LYS A 72 -8.49 15.56 -1.44
C LYS A 72 -8.99 15.04 -2.78
N ASN A 73 -9.43 15.92 -3.68
CA ASN A 73 -9.85 15.51 -5.01
C ASN A 73 -8.66 14.96 -5.80
N GLN A 74 -7.53 15.68 -5.84
CA GLN A 74 -6.31 15.19 -6.49
C GLN A 74 -5.80 13.89 -5.90
N PHE A 75 -5.90 13.72 -4.58
CA PHE A 75 -5.53 12.48 -3.92
C PHE A 75 -6.35 11.30 -4.46
N ASN A 76 -7.67 11.45 -4.59
CA ASN A 76 -8.53 10.41 -5.15
C ASN A 76 -8.16 10.11 -6.62
N ASP A 77 -7.93 11.15 -7.43
CA ASP A 77 -7.53 10.99 -8.84
C ASP A 77 -6.20 10.22 -8.96
N ILE A 78 -5.22 10.57 -8.12
CA ILE A 78 -3.90 9.93 -8.09
C ILE A 78 -4.01 8.48 -7.60
N VAL A 79 -4.76 8.23 -6.52
CA VAL A 79 -5.01 6.88 -6.01
C VAL A 79 -5.63 6.00 -7.09
N GLN A 80 -6.66 6.51 -7.76
CA GLN A 80 -7.36 5.81 -8.83
C GLN A 80 -6.45 5.55 -10.03
N LYS A 81 -5.69 6.56 -10.47
CA LYS A 81 -4.76 6.46 -11.60
C LYS A 81 -3.70 5.37 -11.40
N HIS A 82 -3.20 5.24 -10.18
CA HIS A 82 -2.09 4.32 -9.86
C HIS A 82 -2.53 2.99 -9.26
N GLY A 83 -3.84 2.80 -9.04
CA GLY A 83 -4.38 1.62 -8.35
C GLY A 83 -3.81 1.47 -6.93
N TRP A 84 -3.57 2.57 -6.22
CA TRP A 84 -2.84 2.53 -4.96
C TRP A 84 -3.73 2.21 -3.76
N GLU A 85 -3.61 0.99 -3.24
CA GLU A 85 -4.24 0.61 -1.97
C GLU A 85 -3.51 1.25 -0.78
N HIS A 86 -4.28 1.88 0.09
CA HIS A 86 -3.73 2.62 1.23
C HIS A 86 -4.50 2.38 2.52
N THR A 87 -3.85 2.61 3.65
CA THR A 87 -4.47 2.46 4.97
C THR A 87 -5.15 3.75 5.45
N GLY A 88 -6.23 3.60 6.23
CA GLY A 88 -7.04 4.73 6.71
C GLY A 88 -7.98 5.27 5.62
N SER A 89 -8.96 6.09 6.03
CA SER A 89 -9.91 6.68 5.07
C SER A 89 -9.19 7.64 4.11
N PRO A 90 -9.60 7.70 2.82
CA PRO A 90 -8.96 8.58 1.83
C PRO A 90 -8.85 10.03 2.30
N GLY A 91 -9.94 10.57 2.87
CA GLY A 91 -9.98 11.94 3.37
C GLY A 91 -9.01 12.21 4.53
N TRP A 92 -8.85 11.26 5.45
CA TRP A 92 -7.88 11.38 6.54
C TRP A 92 -6.45 11.28 6.01
N ARG A 93 -6.18 10.32 5.11
CA ARG A 93 -4.83 10.11 4.57
C ARG A 93 -4.36 11.29 3.72
N ALA A 94 -5.23 11.80 2.85
CA ALA A 94 -4.99 13.02 2.08
C ALA A 94 -4.66 14.20 3.01
N GLN A 95 -5.40 14.35 4.11
CA GLN A 95 -5.17 15.41 5.08
C GLN A 95 -3.82 15.28 5.79
N VAL A 96 -3.43 14.07 6.22
CA VAL A 96 -2.12 13.84 6.85
C VAL A 96 -0.99 14.17 5.89
N ILE A 97 -1.05 13.72 4.63
CA ILE A 97 -0.04 14.02 3.61
C ILE A 97 0.06 15.53 3.37
N TYR A 98 -1.09 16.18 3.14
CA TYR A 98 -1.18 17.61 2.87
C TYR A 98 -0.65 18.45 4.03
N GLU A 99 -1.20 18.27 5.23
CA GLU A 99 -0.87 19.12 6.38
C GLU A 99 0.58 18.92 6.83
N THR A 100 1.06 17.68 6.84
CA THR A 100 2.43 17.38 7.29
C THR A 100 3.44 18.02 6.36
N ASN A 101 3.31 17.82 5.04
CA ASN A 101 4.27 18.38 4.08
C ASN A 101 4.22 19.92 4.01
N ILE A 102 3.02 20.51 4.03
CA ILE A 102 2.88 21.98 3.99
C ILE A 102 3.47 22.61 5.25
N ARG A 103 3.16 22.08 6.43
CA ARG A 103 3.66 22.67 7.67
C ARG A 103 5.16 22.46 7.86
N GLN A 104 5.68 21.28 7.54
CA GLN A 104 7.11 21.02 7.63
C GLN A 104 7.92 21.91 6.67
N SER A 105 7.47 22.02 5.41
CA SER A 105 8.12 22.91 4.45
C SER A 105 8.00 24.39 4.84
N TYR A 106 6.86 24.80 5.38
CA TYR A 106 6.67 26.15 5.90
C TYR A 106 7.64 26.44 7.05
N THR A 107 7.73 25.55 8.04
CA THR A 107 8.67 25.68 9.17
C THR A 107 10.11 25.75 8.68
N ALA A 108 10.52 24.90 7.73
CA ALA A 108 11.87 24.97 7.17
C ALA A 108 12.17 26.30 6.46
N GLY A 109 11.18 26.86 5.75
CA GLY A 109 11.30 28.20 5.19
C GLY A 109 11.38 29.28 6.26
N ARG A 110 10.66 29.11 7.38
CA ARG A 110 10.71 30.02 8.52
C ARG A 110 12.04 29.98 9.22
N GLU A 111 12.63 28.81 9.48
CA GLU A 111 13.97 28.70 10.08
C GLU A 111 15.03 29.44 9.25
N GLN A 112 14.94 29.38 7.91
CA GLN A 112 15.82 30.18 7.04
C GLN A 112 15.64 31.71 7.26
N GLN A 113 14.40 32.17 7.41
CA GLN A 113 14.14 33.59 7.71
C GLN A 113 14.60 33.97 9.13
N ILE A 114 14.45 33.06 10.10
CA ILE A 114 14.88 33.25 11.48
C ILE A 114 16.39 33.48 11.51
N GLU A 115 17.16 32.64 10.83
CA GLU A 115 18.62 32.77 10.78
C GLU A 115 19.05 34.14 10.21
N GLN A 116 18.36 34.63 9.17
CA GLN A 116 18.63 35.94 8.57
C GLN A 116 18.38 37.13 9.49
N VAL A 117 17.46 37.00 10.47
CA VAL A 117 17.05 38.10 11.36
C VAL A 117 17.52 37.93 12.80
N LYS A 118 18.15 36.81 13.12
CA LYS A 118 18.57 36.41 14.47
C LYS A 118 19.41 37.47 15.18
N SER A 119 20.29 38.15 14.45
CA SER A 119 21.10 39.27 14.98
C SER A 119 20.27 40.45 15.52
N ARG A 120 19.06 40.67 14.98
CA ARG A 120 18.15 41.75 15.39
C ARG A 120 17.02 41.26 16.29
N ARG A 121 16.72 39.97 16.24
CA ARG A 121 15.61 39.32 16.96
C ARG A 121 16.14 38.00 17.57
N PRO A 122 17.00 38.07 18.60
CA PRO A 122 17.78 36.91 19.05
C PRO A 122 16.99 35.89 19.86
N TYR A 123 15.71 36.17 20.17
CA TYR A 123 14.88 35.27 20.98
C TYR A 123 13.82 34.56 20.15
N GLY A 124 13.64 33.27 20.41
CA GLY A 124 12.54 32.46 19.92
C GLY A 124 11.43 32.36 20.97
N ILE A 125 10.18 32.47 20.54
CA ILE A 125 8.99 32.24 21.35
C ILE A 125 8.29 30.98 20.82
N TYR A 126 8.16 29.95 21.65
CA TYR A 126 7.31 28.81 21.34
C TYR A 126 5.86 29.18 21.59
N LYS A 127 5.01 29.04 20.57
CA LYS A 127 3.59 29.39 20.66
C LYS A 127 2.72 28.17 20.37
N HIS A 128 1.96 27.77 21.38
CA HIS A 128 0.95 26.74 21.22
C HIS A 128 -0.19 27.25 20.33
N SER A 129 -0.77 26.35 19.55
CA SER A 129 -1.77 26.67 18.52
C SER A 129 -3.14 27.10 19.03
N GLY A 130 -3.44 26.89 20.32
CA GLY A 130 -4.78 27.04 20.86
C GLY A 130 -5.72 25.88 20.51
N ALA A 131 -5.17 24.70 20.20
CA ALA A 131 -5.96 23.48 19.99
C ALA A 131 -6.82 23.16 21.22
N GLU A 132 -8.06 22.73 20.98
CA GLU A 132 -9.03 22.33 22.02
C GLU A 132 -8.56 21.12 22.84
N HIS A 133 -7.87 20.18 22.18
CA HIS A 133 -7.22 19.04 22.81
C HIS A 133 -5.70 19.12 22.62
N PRO A 134 -4.99 19.93 23.43
CA PRO A 134 -3.56 20.12 23.28
C PRO A 134 -2.78 18.92 23.83
N ARG A 135 -1.59 18.66 23.25
CA ARG A 135 -0.57 17.86 23.94
C ARG A 135 -0.10 18.66 25.15
N HIS A 136 -0.14 18.08 26.35
CA HIS A 136 0.14 18.80 27.59
C HIS A 136 1.55 19.40 27.62
N GLU A 137 2.52 18.70 27.04
CA GLU A 137 3.89 19.18 26.88
C GLU A 137 3.95 20.43 25.98
N HIS A 138 3.21 20.45 24.87
CA HIS A 138 3.20 21.61 23.98
C HIS A 138 2.51 22.81 24.63
N LEU A 139 1.51 22.55 25.48
CA LEU A 139 0.84 23.60 26.25
C LEU A 139 1.76 24.17 27.33
N SER A 140 2.56 23.34 28.01
CA SER A 140 3.50 23.82 29.02
C SER A 140 4.65 24.64 28.42
N TRP A 141 4.98 24.42 27.15
CA TRP A 141 5.94 25.26 26.40
C TRP A 141 5.33 26.53 25.82
N ASN A 142 4.02 26.79 25.98
CA ASN A 142 3.40 27.97 25.43
C ASN A 142 3.97 29.26 26.04
N ASN A 143 4.38 30.21 25.18
CA ASN A 143 5.10 31.42 25.53
C ASN A 143 6.50 31.19 26.13
N LEU A 144 7.07 29.99 26.05
CA LEU A 144 8.48 29.77 26.40
C LEU A 144 9.36 30.62 25.49
N VAL A 145 10.21 31.45 26.11
CA VAL A 145 11.16 32.32 25.42
C VAL A 145 12.58 31.84 25.70
N LEU A 146 13.31 31.51 24.64
CA LEU A 146 14.70 31.10 24.70
C LEU A 146 15.53 31.86 23.66
N PRO A 147 16.84 32.06 23.88
CA PRO A 147 17.74 32.45 22.80
C PRO A 147 17.61 31.51 21.60
N LEU A 148 17.72 32.04 20.38
CA LEU A 148 17.64 31.23 19.15
C LEU A 148 18.84 30.31 18.94
N ASP A 149 19.93 30.48 19.70
CA ASP A 149 21.10 29.59 19.75
C ASP A 149 20.96 28.49 20.81
N ASP A 150 19.88 28.48 21.58
CA ASP A 150 19.69 27.48 22.63
C ASP A 150 19.53 26.06 22.01
N PRO A 151 20.30 25.05 22.46
CA PRO A 151 20.24 23.68 21.93
C PRO A 151 18.87 23.02 22.04
N TRP A 152 17.98 23.52 22.92
CA TRP A 152 16.60 23.04 23.02
C TRP A 152 15.89 23.11 21.66
N TRP A 153 16.17 24.15 20.87
CA TRP A 153 15.58 24.31 19.55
C TRP A 153 15.96 23.21 18.56
N ASP A 154 17.13 22.57 18.69
CA ASP A 154 17.59 21.55 17.74
C ASP A 154 16.60 20.39 17.60
N THR A 155 15.84 20.10 18.66
CA THR A 155 14.83 19.03 18.69
C THR A 155 13.40 19.56 18.80
N HIS A 156 13.16 20.72 19.42
CA HIS A 156 11.81 21.20 19.77
C HIS A 156 11.25 22.29 18.82
N THR A 157 11.90 22.51 17.67
CA THR A 157 11.36 23.42 16.65
C THR A 157 9.96 22.95 16.20
N PRO A 158 8.92 23.81 16.25
CA PRO A 158 7.53 23.42 16.05
C PRO A 158 7.21 22.69 14.74
N ILE A 159 6.08 21.99 14.79
CA ILE A 159 5.73 20.76 14.06
C ILE A 159 6.44 19.53 14.68
N ASN A 160 6.32 19.41 16.00
CA ASN A 160 6.86 18.32 16.81
C ASN A 160 6.07 17.00 16.70
N GLY A 161 5.29 16.82 15.63
CA GLY A 161 4.47 15.63 15.46
C GLY A 161 3.30 15.81 14.49
N TYR A 162 2.63 14.71 14.20
CA TYR A 162 1.49 14.70 13.28
C TYR A 162 0.36 15.59 13.83
N GLY A 163 -0.20 16.42 12.94
CA GLY A 163 -1.26 17.36 13.29
C GLY A 163 -0.84 18.54 14.18
N CYS A 164 0.43 18.65 14.59
CA CYS A 164 0.92 19.79 15.37
C CYS A 164 0.73 21.11 14.60
N LYS A 165 0.20 22.13 15.29
CA LYS A 165 -0.08 23.48 14.76
C LYS A 165 0.73 24.58 15.46
N CYS A 166 1.63 24.20 16.37
CA CYS A 166 2.46 25.14 17.13
C CYS A 166 3.39 25.92 16.19
N LYS A 167 3.85 27.09 16.63
CA LYS A 167 4.69 28.00 15.83
C LYS A 167 5.85 28.54 16.67
N LYS A 168 6.95 28.86 15.99
CA LYS A 168 8.11 29.56 16.57
C LYS A 168 8.13 30.98 16.00
N PHE A 169 8.07 31.96 16.88
CA PHE A 169 8.17 33.37 16.53
C PHE A 169 9.53 33.92 16.97
N THR A 170 10.06 34.91 16.25
CA THR A 170 11.25 35.64 16.70
C THR A 170 10.85 36.92 17.41
N ALA A 171 11.62 37.31 18.41
CA ALA A 171 11.38 38.50 19.21
C ALA A 171 12.69 39.25 19.45
N SER A 172 12.58 40.58 19.47
CA SER A 172 13.58 41.46 20.07
C SER A 172 13.25 41.68 21.55
N GLU A 173 14.19 42.21 22.34
CA GLU A 173 13.92 42.60 23.73
C GLU A 173 12.70 43.55 23.86
N ARG A 174 12.56 44.49 22.91
CA ARG A 174 11.42 45.41 22.87
C ARG A 174 10.09 44.66 22.69
N ASP A 175 10.08 43.62 21.84
CA ASP A 175 8.89 42.80 21.65
C ASP A 175 8.54 42.01 22.90
N LEU A 176 9.54 41.44 23.58
CA LEU A 176 9.36 40.71 24.83
C LEU A 176 8.75 41.62 25.91
N LYS A 177 9.30 42.83 26.09
CA LYS A 177 8.73 43.84 27.01
C LYS A 177 7.28 44.17 26.68
N ARG A 178 6.96 44.38 25.39
CA ARG A 178 5.60 44.68 24.93
C ARG A 178 4.63 43.52 25.17
N LEU A 179 5.10 42.28 25.02
CA LEU A 179 4.31 41.07 25.22
C LEU A 179 4.23 40.64 26.70
N GLY A 180 4.98 41.28 27.59
CA GLY A 180 5.09 40.88 28.99
C GLY A 180 5.73 39.50 29.16
N LEU A 181 6.68 39.15 28.29
CA LEU A 181 7.38 37.87 28.33
C LEU A 181 8.84 38.07 28.75
N GLU A 182 9.36 37.12 29.50
CA GLU A 182 10.74 37.09 29.96
C GLU A 182 11.49 35.91 29.34
N VAL A 183 12.79 36.09 29.10
CA VAL A 183 13.66 35.01 28.65
C VAL A 183 13.85 34.04 29.80
N ALA A 184 13.60 32.76 29.57
CA ALA A 184 13.79 31.75 30.61
C ALA A 184 15.27 31.68 31.01
N ILE A 185 15.54 31.58 32.31
CA ILE A 185 16.90 31.47 32.86
C ILE A 185 17.60 30.20 32.34
N GLN A 186 16.83 29.12 32.21
CA GLN A 186 17.29 27.84 31.67
C GLN A 186 16.21 27.24 30.78
N ALA A 187 16.62 26.52 29.74
CA ALA A 187 15.72 25.72 28.93
C ALA A 187 15.07 24.61 29.78
N PRO A 188 13.83 24.18 29.44
CA PRO A 188 13.23 23.01 30.07
C PRO A 188 14.12 21.78 29.94
N LYS A 189 14.16 20.95 30.99
CA LYS A 189 14.89 19.68 30.96
C LYS A 189 14.31 18.79 29.86
N VAL A 190 15.18 18.31 28.96
CA VAL A 190 14.79 17.37 27.91
C VAL A 190 14.80 15.96 28.49
N GLU A 191 13.62 15.46 28.83
CA GLU A 191 13.45 14.05 29.18
C GLU A 191 13.18 13.24 27.92
N THR A 192 13.82 12.08 27.79
CA THR A 192 13.62 11.17 26.66
C THR A 192 12.90 9.91 27.09
N TYR A 193 12.31 9.21 26.13
CA TYR A 193 11.85 7.84 26.28
C TYR A 193 12.38 6.98 25.14
N GLU A 194 12.54 5.69 25.39
CA GLU A 194 12.92 4.73 24.37
C GLU A 194 11.72 4.40 23.51
N TRP A 195 11.81 4.70 22.22
CA TRP A 195 10.87 4.25 21.21
C TRP A 195 11.52 3.13 20.41
N VAL A 196 10.88 1.96 20.40
CA VAL A 196 11.35 0.79 19.65
C VAL A 196 10.59 0.73 18.33
N ASP A 197 11.32 0.74 17.21
CA ASP A 197 10.76 0.37 15.92
C ASP A 197 10.39 -1.12 15.97
N LYS A 198 9.09 -1.40 16.00
CA LYS A 198 8.56 -2.77 16.14
C LYS A 198 8.89 -3.69 14.96
N VAL A 199 9.36 -3.15 13.84
CA VAL A 199 9.70 -3.93 12.64
C VAL A 199 11.20 -4.18 12.56
N THR A 200 12.04 -3.16 12.78
CA THR A 200 13.50 -3.31 12.69
C THR A 200 14.13 -3.74 14.02
N GLY A 201 13.45 -3.52 15.15
CA GLY A 201 13.99 -3.71 16.50
C GLY A 201 14.91 -2.59 16.95
N GLU A 202 15.14 -1.55 16.14
CA GLU A 202 15.99 -0.42 16.50
C GLU A 202 15.37 0.40 17.64
N VAL A 203 16.20 0.83 18.57
CA VAL A 203 15.78 1.66 19.72
C VAL A 203 16.25 3.08 19.50
N HIS A 204 15.31 4.03 19.56
CA HIS A 204 15.57 5.46 19.45
C HIS A 204 15.22 6.18 20.75
N ASN A 205 16.09 7.06 21.19
CA ASN A 205 15.79 7.98 22.29
C ASN A 205 15.08 9.22 21.75
N VAL A 206 13.80 9.38 22.09
CA VAL A 206 12.94 10.47 21.60
C VAL A 206 12.57 11.39 22.76
N PRO A 207 12.66 12.73 22.61
CA PRO A 207 12.19 13.67 23.61
C PRO A 207 10.69 13.52 23.91
N LYS A 208 10.32 13.58 25.20
CA LYS A 208 8.91 13.57 25.62
C LYS A 208 8.18 14.77 25.02
N GLY A 209 6.96 14.53 24.55
CA GLY A 209 6.15 15.54 23.86
C GLY A 209 6.49 15.71 22.37
N ILE A 210 7.42 14.96 21.81
CA ILE A 210 7.72 14.96 20.37
C ILE A 210 7.41 13.57 19.79
N ASP A 211 6.68 13.54 18.67
CA ASP A 211 6.42 12.27 17.98
C ASP A 211 7.75 11.75 17.36
N PRO A 212 8.03 10.43 17.38
CA PRO A 212 9.26 9.89 16.84
C PRO A 212 9.50 10.30 15.37
N GLY A 213 10.73 10.72 15.05
CA GLY A 213 11.11 11.19 13.71
C GLY A 213 10.83 12.67 13.43
N PHE A 214 10.18 13.39 14.35
CA PHE A 214 9.98 14.85 14.32
C PHE A 214 10.95 15.63 15.21
N ASP A 215 11.81 14.93 15.96
CA ASP A 215 12.78 15.49 16.89
C ASP A 215 14.05 15.99 16.18
N TYR A 216 13.84 16.91 15.25
CA TYR A 216 14.89 17.61 14.52
C TYR A 216 14.40 18.98 14.05
N THR A 217 15.33 19.93 13.91
CA THR A 217 15.05 21.21 13.24
C THR A 217 15.30 21.07 11.75
N PRO A 218 14.31 21.32 10.88
CA PRO A 218 14.52 21.29 9.44
C PRO A 218 15.59 22.30 9.01
N LYS A 219 16.64 21.83 8.34
CA LYS A 219 17.74 22.68 7.86
C LYS A 219 17.79 22.65 6.33
N SER A 220 17.90 23.82 5.70
CA SER A 220 18.02 23.92 4.23
C SER A 220 19.47 23.98 3.74
N SER A 221 20.43 23.31 4.39
CA SER A 221 21.83 23.47 3.98
C SER A 221 22.10 22.78 2.64
N ALA A 222 22.70 23.50 1.69
CA ALA A 222 23.06 22.96 0.37
C ALA A 222 23.94 21.70 0.49
N GLN A 223 24.77 21.62 1.53
CA GLN A 223 25.63 20.47 1.87
C GLN A 223 24.84 19.20 2.24
N LEU A 224 23.67 19.31 2.89
CA LEU A 224 22.78 18.16 3.12
C LEU A 224 22.12 17.68 1.82
N THR A 225 21.87 18.57 0.84
CA THR A 225 21.36 18.19 -0.49
C THR A 225 22.29 17.20 -1.16
N GLU A 226 23.58 17.53 -1.20
CA GLU A 226 24.57 16.79 -1.97
C GLU A 226 24.81 15.40 -1.35
N LYS A 227 24.89 15.34 -0.02
CA LYS A 227 25.04 14.09 0.71
C LYS A 227 23.82 13.17 0.58
N THR A 228 22.59 13.71 0.63
CA THR A 228 21.38 12.89 0.44
C THR A 228 21.17 12.50 -1.03
N LYS A 229 21.48 13.39 -1.98
CA LYS A 229 21.44 13.07 -3.42
C LYS A 229 22.39 11.92 -3.73
N GLN A 230 23.62 11.93 -3.21
CA GLN A 230 24.56 10.80 -3.33
C GLN A 230 24.02 9.49 -2.71
N VAL A 231 23.26 9.56 -1.61
CA VAL A 231 22.64 8.37 -0.99
C VAL A 231 21.44 7.86 -1.79
N VAL A 232 20.66 8.75 -2.42
CA VAL A 232 19.50 8.39 -3.26
C VAL A 232 19.96 7.87 -4.63
N ASP A 233 20.98 8.50 -5.22
CA ASP A 233 21.55 8.14 -6.53
C ASP A 233 22.35 6.83 -6.48
N LYS A 234 22.88 6.46 -5.30
CA LYS A 234 23.54 5.15 -5.07
C LYS A 234 22.57 3.97 -4.96
N LYS A 235 21.28 4.22 -4.85
CA LYS A 235 20.29 3.14 -4.82
C LYS A 235 19.95 2.73 -6.28
N PRO A 236 19.79 1.43 -6.61
CA PRO A 236 19.55 0.95 -7.99
C PRO A 236 18.25 1.52 -8.61
N PRO A 237 17.97 1.46 -9.92
CA PRO A 237 16.71 1.94 -10.51
C PRO A 237 15.44 1.38 -9.83
N LEU A 238 14.32 2.10 -9.90
CA LEU A 238 13.08 1.70 -9.22
C LEU A 238 12.59 0.31 -9.66
N GLU A 239 12.71 0.00 -10.95
CA GLU A 239 12.33 -1.30 -11.50
C GLU A 239 13.10 -2.46 -10.87
N GLU A 240 14.32 -2.23 -10.40
CA GLU A 240 15.15 -3.21 -9.67
C GLU A 240 14.88 -3.22 -8.15
N ARG A 241 14.23 -2.16 -7.62
CA ARG A 241 13.87 -2.06 -6.19
C ARG A 241 12.48 -2.60 -5.87
N LEU A 242 11.62 -2.75 -6.88
CA LEU A 242 10.25 -3.23 -6.72
C LEU A 242 10.17 -4.62 -7.34
N THR A 243 9.76 -5.64 -6.57
CA THR A 243 9.32 -6.88 -7.18
C THR A 243 8.10 -6.58 -8.07
N PRO A 244 8.11 -7.00 -9.35
CA PRO A 244 6.93 -6.95 -10.20
C PRO A 244 5.77 -7.63 -9.45
N ARG A 245 4.62 -6.96 -9.36
CA ARG A 245 3.41 -7.60 -8.81
C ARG A 245 2.69 -8.27 -9.96
N ILE A 246 2.70 -9.61 -9.94
CA ILE A 246 1.99 -10.43 -10.93
C ILE A 246 0.48 -10.19 -10.83
N VAL A 247 -0.04 -9.97 -9.61
CA VAL A 247 -1.42 -9.57 -9.35
C VAL A 247 -1.42 -8.13 -8.86
N ASP A 248 -1.95 -7.22 -9.68
CA ASP A 248 -1.88 -5.78 -9.42
C ASP A 248 -2.67 -5.34 -8.17
N HIS A 249 -3.90 -5.85 -8.02
CA HIS A 249 -4.84 -5.41 -6.98
C HIS A 249 -5.88 -6.48 -6.64
N ALA A 250 -6.36 -6.51 -5.39
CA ALA A 250 -7.38 -7.45 -4.92
C ALA A 250 -8.23 -6.80 -3.82
N PHE A 251 -9.55 -6.76 -3.98
CA PHE A 251 -10.44 -6.31 -2.92
C PHE A 251 -10.54 -7.39 -1.85
N SER A 252 -9.94 -7.16 -0.69
CA SER A 252 -9.93 -8.12 0.41
C SER A 252 -10.45 -7.54 1.71
N THR A 253 -11.40 -8.25 2.34
CA THR A 253 -11.83 -7.93 3.72
C THR A 253 -10.98 -8.67 4.77
N ILE A 254 -9.93 -9.38 4.34
CA ILE A 254 -9.00 -10.16 5.15
C ILE A 254 -7.58 -9.66 4.90
N LYS A 255 -7.02 -8.90 5.86
CA LYS A 255 -5.70 -8.27 5.74
C LYS A 255 -4.56 -9.22 5.35
N GLY A 256 -4.63 -10.50 5.74
CA GLY A 256 -3.57 -11.49 5.46
C GLY A 256 -3.70 -12.18 4.10
N VAL A 257 -4.77 -11.93 3.33
CA VAL A 257 -4.99 -12.55 2.02
C VAL A 257 -5.29 -11.43 1.03
N ASP A 258 -4.23 -10.85 0.48
CA ASP A 258 -4.26 -9.68 -0.41
C ASP A 258 -3.44 -9.93 -1.70
N ALA A 259 -3.47 -8.97 -2.63
CA ALA A 259 -2.74 -9.08 -3.90
C ALA A 259 -1.21 -9.19 -3.71
N LYS A 260 -0.66 -8.60 -2.63
CA LYS A 260 0.77 -8.69 -2.31
C LYS A 260 1.15 -10.12 -1.92
N GLY A 261 0.37 -10.76 -1.05
CA GLY A 261 0.59 -12.14 -0.64
C GLY A 261 0.44 -13.12 -1.81
N ILE A 262 -0.56 -12.93 -2.68
CA ILE A 262 -0.73 -13.75 -3.89
C ILE A 262 0.46 -13.58 -4.84
N SER A 263 0.87 -12.33 -5.10
CA SER A 263 2.02 -12.03 -5.97
C SER A 263 3.33 -12.58 -5.42
N ALA A 264 3.53 -12.54 -4.10
CA ALA A 264 4.72 -13.10 -3.46
C ALA A 264 4.83 -14.61 -3.71
N LEU A 265 3.73 -15.35 -3.48
CA LEU A 265 3.70 -16.80 -3.74
C LEU A 265 3.95 -17.13 -5.22
N LEU A 266 3.39 -16.36 -6.15
CA LEU A 266 3.64 -16.58 -7.59
C LEU A 266 5.06 -16.22 -8.00
N ALA A 267 5.65 -15.16 -7.42
CA ALA A 267 7.02 -14.77 -7.71
C ALA A 267 8.02 -15.82 -7.23
N GLU A 268 7.74 -16.50 -6.12
CA GLU A 268 8.58 -17.60 -5.62
C GLU A 268 8.53 -18.86 -6.50
N LEU A 269 7.50 -19.05 -7.33
CA LEU A 269 7.44 -20.15 -8.30
C LEU A 269 8.39 -19.95 -9.49
N ASP A 270 8.62 -18.69 -9.88
CA ASP A 270 9.51 -18.25 -10.97
C ASP A 270 9.48 -19.17 -12.22
N SER A 271 8.29 -19.36 -12.80
CA SER A 271 8.08 -20.32 -13.90
C SER A 271 7.57 -19.66 -15.19
N PRO A 272 7.81 -20.29 -16.37
CA PRO A 272 7.22 -19.84 -17.63
C PRO A 272 5.69 -19.78 -17.57
N GLN A 273 5.06 -20.66 -16.79
CA GLN A 273 3.61 -20.71 -16.60
C GLN A 273 3.10 -19.46 -15.86
N VAL A 274 3.82 -19.01 -14.84
CA VAL A 274 3.52 -17.75 -14.14
C VAL A 274 3.65 -16.56 -15.10
N THR A 275 4.70 -16.53 -15.92
CA THR A 275 4.89 -15.45 -16.92
C THR A 275 3.76 -15.43 -17.95
N ALA A 276 3.38 -16.58 -18.50
CA ALA A 276 2.29 -16.69 -19.46
C ALA A 276 0.93 -16.29 -18.83
N PHE A 277 0.70 -16.67 -17.56
CA PHE A 277 -0.51 -16.28 -16.84
C PHE A 277 -0.54 -14.78 -16.52
N GLU A 278 0.60 -14.17 -16.17
CA GLU A 278 0.71 -12.73 -15.94
C GLU A 278 0.29 -11.92 -17.18
N LEU A 279 0.61 -12.39 -18.39
CA LEU A 279 0.15 -11.77 -19.63
C LEU A 279 -1.38 -11.76 -19.74
N VAL A 280 -2.04 -12.87 -19.37
CA VAL A 280 -3.51 -12.94 -19.36
C VAL A 280 -4.10 -11.94 -18.36
N LEU A 281 -3.51 -11.83 -17.16
CA LEU A 281 -3.96 -10.88 -16.13
C LEU A 281 -3.85 -9.44 -16.62
N LYS A 282 -2.73 -9.07 -17.27
CA LYS A 282 -2.52 -7.75 -17.85
C LYS A 282 -3.47 -7.43 -19.00
N GLN A 283 -3.77 -8.42 -19.83
CA GLN A 283 -4.64 -8.26 -21.00
C GLN A 283 -6.11 -8.06 -20.61
N HIS A 284 -6.59 -8.78 -19.60
CA HIS A 284 -8.03 -8.85 -19.29
C HIS A 284 -8.48 -8.10 -18.05
N ASP A 285 -7.59 -7.51 -17.23
CA ASP A 285 -7.95 -6.85 -15.96
C ASP A 285 -8.83 -7.74 -15.06
N ILE A 286 -8.48 -9.02 -14.92
CA ILE A 286 -9.27 -10.00 -14.15
C ILE A 286 -9.11 -9.69 -12.65
N LYS A 287 -10.19 -9.26 -12.01
CA LYS A 287 -10.17 -8.79 -10.62
C LYS A 287 -10.34 -9.90 -9.61
N THR A 288 -9.88 -9.67 -8.38
CA THR A 288 -9.99 -10.65 -7.28
C THR A 288 -10.75 -10.07 -6.10
N LEU A 289 -11.80 -10.77 -5.65
CA LEU A 289 -12.49 -10.51 -4.40
C LEU A 289 -12.14 -11.58 -3.36
N VAL A 290 -11.65 -11.19 -2.20
CA VAL A 290 -11.38 -12.08 -1.07
C VAL A 290 -12.28 -11.71 0.11
N LEU A 291 -13.28 -12.55 0.40
CA LEU A 291 -14.39 -12.23 1.30
C LEU A 291 -14.60 -13.30 2.36
N LYS A 292 -15.21 -12.92 3.49
CA LYS A 292 -15.60 -13.87 4.54
C LYS A 292 -16.87 -14.60 4.16
N ALA A 293 -17.06 -15.80 4.73
CA ALA A 293 -18.27 -16.60 4.52
C ALA A 293 -19.59 -15.83 4.79
N GLY A 294 -19.58 -14.94 5.78
CA GLY A 294 -20.74 -14.10 6.13
C GLY A 294 -20.97 -12.90 5.21
N GLU A 295 -20.02 -12.58 4.32
CA GLU A 295 -20.08 -11.44 3.39
C GLU A 295 -20.57 -11.88 2.00
N ILE A 296 -20.38 -13.16 1.64
CA ILE A 296 -20.81 -13.72 0.34
C ILE A 296 -22.22 -14.33 0.37
N ASN A 297 -22.96 -14.25 1.47
CA ASN A 297 -24.23 -14.98 1.65
C ASN A 297 -25.49 -14.12 1.43
N GLY A 298 -25.33 -12.91 0.91
CA GLY A 298 -26.42 -11.95 0.69
C GLY A 298 -26.95 -11.31 1.98
N SER A 299 -26.28 -11.51 3.12
CA SER A 299 -26.62 -10.86 4.39
C SER A 299 -26.45 -9.35 4.34
N ARG A 300 -26.98 -8.66 5.36
CA ARG A 300 -26.77 -7.21 5.55
C ARG A 300 -25.28 -6.82 5.53
N LYS A 301 -24.38 -7.66 6.07
CA LYS A 301 -22.93 -7.42 6.05
C LYS A 301 -22.38 -7.45 4.62
N GLY A 302 -22.78 -8.46 3.84
CA GLY A 302 -22.41 -8.56 2.43
C GLY A 302 -22.93 -7.38 1.61
N ARG A 303 -24.20 -7.01 1.78
CA ARG A 303 -24.82 -5.88 1.08
C ARG A 303 -24.18 -4.53 1.40
N ALA A 304 -23.68 -4.35 2.63
CA ALA A 304 -22.98 -3.13 3.02
C ALA A 304 -21.69 -2.90 2.23
N LEU A 305 -21.05 -3.96 1.73
CA LEU A 305 -19.86 -3.88 0.88
C LEU A 305 -20.18 -3.58 -0.59
N GLY A 306 -21.46 -3.55 -0.97
CA GLY A 306 -21.88 -3.51 -2.38
C GLY A 306 -21.39 -2.28 -3.14
N CYS A 307 -21.34 -1.11 -2.49
CA CYS A 307 -20.83 0.10 -3.13
C CYS A 307 -19.31 0.04 -3.34
N GLU A 308 -18.55 -0.39 -2.33
CA GLU A 308 -17.09 -0.50 -2.41
C GLU A 308 -16.65 -1.57 -3.42
N ILE A 309 -17.34 -2.73 -3.42
CA ILE A 309 -17.09 -3.80 -4.39
C ILE A 309 -17.48 -3.35 -5.80
N GLU A 310 -18.56 -2.58 -5.98
CA GLU A 310 -18.90 -2.05 -7.31
C GLU A 310 -17.90 -1.02 -7.80
N GLU A 311 -17.41 -0.14 -6.93
CA GLU A 311 -16.36 0.82 -7.26
C GLU A 311 -15.07 0.11 -7.69
N TYR A 312 -14.74 -1.00 -7.03
CA TYR A 312 -13.63 -1.86 -7.38
C TYR A 312 -13.86 -2.61 -8.72
N LEU A 313 -15.00 -3.29 -8.86
CA LEU A 313 -15.30 -4.12 -10.03
C LEU A 313 -15.57 -3.29 -11.29
N LYS A 314 -16.19 -2.11 -11.15
CA LYS A 314 -16.71 -1.29 -12.26
C LYS A 314 -17.55 -2.13 -13.22
N SER A 315 -18.41 -2.98 -12.67
CA SER A 315 -19.19 -3.95 -13.44
C SER A 315 -20.37 -3.32 -14.18
N GLY A 316 -20.84 -2.15 -13.70
CA GLY A 316 -22.02 -1.47 -14.22
C GLY A 316 -23.33 -2.10 -13.75
N ALA A 317 -23.29 -3.02 -12.79
CA ALA A 317 -24.49 -3.70 -12.29
C ALA A 317 -25.27 -2.82 -11.31
N GLU A 318 -26.58 -2.62 -11.56
CA GLU A 318 -27.49 -1.91 -10.65
C GLU A 318 -27.57 -2.56 -9.26
N LEU A 319 -27.37 -3.89 -9.19
CA LEU A 319 -27.38 -4.67 -7.97
C LEU A 319 -26.05 -5.43 -7.81
N SER A 320 -24.98 -4.69 -7.55
CA SER A 320 -23.60 -5.19 -7.44
C SER A 320 -23.41 -6.37 -6.49
N HIS A 321 -24.24 -6.51 -5.45
CA HIS A 321 -24.18 -7.64 -4.52
C HIS A 321 -24.43 -9.00 -5.17
N TRP A 322 -25.11 -9.08 -6.31
CA TRP A 322 -25.25 -10.35 -7.05
C TRP A 322 -23.93 -10.85 -7.63
N ASN A 323 -22.97 -9.96 -7.87
CA ASN A 323 -21.66 -10.31 -8.44
C ASN A 323 -20.73 -11.01 -7.45
N TYR A 324 -21.10 -11.11 -6.17
CA TYR A 324 -20.29 -11.81 -5.16
C TYR A 324 -21.13 -12.57 -4.13
N THR A 325 -22.40 -12.85 -4.44
CA THR A 325 -23.26 -13.62 -3.54
C THR A 325 -23.46 -15.05 -4.02
N ASN A 326 -23.35 -15.98 -3.09
CA ASN A 326 -23.57 -17.39 -3.30
C ASN A 326 -24.70 -17.87 -2.37
N ARG A 327 -25.67 -18.60 -2.93
CA ARG A 327 -26.80 -19.16 -2.18
C ARG A 327 -26.40 -20.25 -1.17
N ARG A 328 -25.21 -20.86 -1.32
CA ARG A 328 -24.69 -21.94 -0.48
C ARG A 328 -23.22 -21.67 -0.08
N PRO A 329 -22.95 -20.60 0.67
CA PRO A 329 -21.59 -20.15 1.01
C PRO A 329 -20.80 -21.15 1.87
N SER A 330 -21.49 -22.06 2.57
CA SER A 330 -20.86 -23.14 3.33
C SER A 330 -20.27 -24.24 2.44
N ARG A 331 -20.73 -24.37 1.19
CA ARG A 331 -20.34 -25.43 0.25
C ARG A 331 -19.37 -24.98 -0.87
N SER A 332 -19.11 -23.69 -0.99
CA SER A 332 -18.19 -23.13 -1.99
C SER A 332 -17.08 -22.36 -1.28
N ASN A 333 -15.84 -22.60 -1.67
CA ASN A 333 -14.67 -21.84 -1.21
C ASN A 333 -14.25 -20.77 -2.21
N GLY A 334 -14.66 -20.89 -3.46
CA GLY A 334 -14.55 -19.87 -4.48
C GLY A 334 -15.67 -20.03 -5.50
N PHE A 335 -15.85 -19.02 -6.34
CA PHE A 335 -16.71 -19.07 -7.52
C PHE A 335 -16.41 -17.90 -8.45
N THR A 336 -16.74 -18.10 -9.72
CA THR A 336 -16.77 -17.06 -10.76
C THR A 336 -17.89 -17.33 -11.77
N SER A 337 -18.03 -16.49 -12.79
CA SER A 337 -19.00 -16.65 -13.87
C SER A 337 -18.42 -16.18 -15.20
N ARG A 338 -18.89 -16.76 -16.30
CA ARG A 338 -18.49 -16.40 -17.67
C ARG A 338 -18.77 -14.95 -18.04
N SER A 339 -19.83 -14.36 -17.48
CA SER A 339 -20.19 -12.96 -17.70
C SER A 339 -19.39 -11.97 -16.86
N TRP A 340 -18.54 -12.46 -15.96
CA TRP A 340 -17.78 -11.62 -15.03
C TRP A 340 -16.36 -11.41 -15.53
N ASN A 341 -15.71 -10.40 -14.96
CA ASN A 341 -14.28 -10.15 -15.11
C ASN A 341 -13.57 -10.22 -13.77
N HIS A 342 -14.02 -11.13 -12.90
CA HIS A 342 -13.51 -11.26 -11.55
C HIS A 342 -13.76 -12.65 -10.97
N VAL A 343 -12.99 -12.98 -9.93
CA VAL A 343 -13.14 -14.19 -9.12
C VAL A 343 -13.50 -13.84 -7.69
N VAL A 344 -14.21 -14.73 -7.00
CA VAL A 344 -14.51 -14.61 -5.58
C VAL A 344 -13.88 -15.77 -4.83
N VAL A 345 -13.11 -15.46 -3.79
CA VAL A 345 -12.42 -16.42 -2.93
C VAL A 345 -12.84 -16.20 -1.49
N LYS A 346 -13.16 -17.29 -0.80
CA LYS A 346 -13.61 -17.28 0.59
C LYS A 346 -12.44 -17.54 1.53
N ALA A 347 -12.14 -16.59 2.41
CA ALA A 347 -11.11 -16.73 3.44
C ALA A 347 -11.68 -16.50 4.86
N LYS A 348 -10.94 -16.96 5.87
CA LYS A 348 -11.19 -16.68 7.29
C LYS A 348 -10.39 -15.44 7.71
N ALA A 349 -10.90 -14.71 8.70
CA ALA A 349 -10.27 -13.49 9.19
C ALA A 349 -8.83 -13.68 9.71
N ALA A 350 -8.46 -14.89 10.13
CA ALA A 350 -7.13 -15.23 10.63
C ALA A 350 -6.18 -15.77 9.55
N ASP A 351 -6.65 -15.96 8.32
CA ASP A 351 -5.80 -16.45 7.23
C ASP A 351 -4.72 -15.43 6.88
N ASN A 352 -3.53 -15.92 6.59
CA ASN A 352 -2.39 -15.11 6.16
C ASN A 352 -1.54 -15.90 5.17
N LEU A 353 -1.39 -15.40 3.94
CA LEU A 353 -0.64 -16.05 2.87
C LEU A 353 0.87 -16.11 3.15
N ASN A 354 1.42 -15.22 3.99
CA ASN A 354 2.82 -15.29 4.40
C ASN A 354 3.16 -16.53 5.24
N LYS A 355 2.15 -17.33 5.61
CA LYS A 355 2.33 -18.61 6.31
C LYS A 355 2.34 -19.81 5.35
N VAL A 356 2.13 -19.58 4.06
CA VAL A 356 2.18 -20.63 3.04
C VAL A 356 3.62 -20.76 2.58
N ASP A 357 4.16 -21.96 2.70
CA ASP A 357 5.40 -22.38 2.06
C ASP A 357 5.04 -22.86 0.65
N ILE A 358 5.35 -22.05 -0.36
CA ILE A 358 4.94 -22.38 -1.73
C ILE A 358 5.62 -23.66 -2.23
N VAL A 359 6.87 -23.91 -1.85
CA VAL A 359 7.64 -25.08 -2.28
C VAL A 359 6.96 -26.34 -1.76
N ALA A 360 6.71 -26.42 -0.46
CA ALA A 360 6.02 -27.56 0.14
C ALA A 360 4.59 -27.72 -0.40
N LEU A 361 3.92 -26.63 -0.81
CA LEU A 361 2.60 -26.70 -1.44
C LEU A 361 2.68 -27.32 -2.84
N THR A 362 3.68 -26.93 -3.66
CA THR A 362 3.89 -27.51 -4.99
C THR A 362 4.28 -28.98 -4.95
N GLU A 363 5.03 -29.41 -3.92
CA GLU A 363 5.36 -30.82 -3.68
C GLU A 363 4.12 -31.64 -3.34
N SER A 364 3.31 -31.18 -2.37
CA SER A 364 2.01 -31.82 -2.04
C SER A 364 1.12 -31.94 -3.28
N LEU A 365 1.09 -30.89 -4.10
CA LEU A 365 0.30 -30.88 -5.31
C LEU A 365 0.87 -31.85 -6.38
N ALA A 366 2.19 -31.98 -6.48
CA ALA A 366 2.83 -32.96 -7.35
C ALA A 366 2.40 -34.39 -6.99
N ASP A 367 2.40 -34.72 -5.70
CA ASP A 367 1.92 -36.01 -5.19
C ASP A 367 0.43 -36.20 -5.54
N ALA A 368 -0.40 -35.18 -5.34
CA ALA A 368 -1.81 -35.20 -5.69
C ALA A 368 -2.04 -35.43 -7.20
N VAL A 369 -1.22 -34.81 -8.07
CA VAL A 369 -1.26 -35.00 -9.53
C VAL A 369 -0.91 -36.44 -9.89
N GLN A 370 0.12 -37.05 -9.26
CA GLN A 370 0.47 -38.45 -9.51
C GLN A 370 -0.65 -39.41 -9.12
N LEU A 371 -1.35 -39.16 -8.01
CA LEU A 371 -2.52 -39.92 -7.58
C LEU A 371 -3.72 -39.78 -8.53
N GLY A 372 -3.77 -38.73 -9.36
CA GLY A 372 -4.91 -38.43 -10.23
C GLY A 372 -5.28 -39.53 -11.22
N LYS A 373 -4.31 -40.39 -11.57
CA LYS A 373 -4.51 -41.55 -12.46
C LYS A 373 -4.91 -42.84 -11.73
N THR A 374 -4.97 -42.84 -10.39
CA THR A 374 -5.30 -44.02 -9.59
C THR A 374 -6.74 -43.95 -9.04
N ALA A 375 -7.18 -45.04 -8.40
CA ALA A 375 -8.45 -45.05 -7.66
C ALA A 375 -8.45 -44.10 -6.45
N ASP A 376 -7.26 -43.73 -5.98
CA ASP A 376 -7.02 -42.92 -4.79
C ASP A 376 -6.99 -41.41 -5.06
N ARG A 377 -7.33 -40.99 -6.29
CA ARG A 377 -7.38 -39.57 -6.65
C ARG A 377 -8.19 -38.73 -5.65
N LEU A 378 -7.61 -37.59 -5.29
CA LEU A 378 -8.15 -36.68 -4.28
C LEU A 378 -9.45 -36.02 -4.75
N TRP A 379 -10.18 -35.44 -3.78
CA TRP A 379 -11.41 -34.72 -4.09
C TRP A 379 -11.14 -33.48 -4.96
N SER A 380 -10.21 -32.63 -4.57
CA SER A 380 -9.83 -31.38 -5.27
C SER A 380 -8.46 -30.90 -4.79
N PHE A 381 -7.72 -30.18 -5.62
CA PHE A 381 -6.39 -29.67 -5.25
C PHE A 381 -6.41 -28.67 -4.09
N SER A 382 -7.43 -27.81 -4.01
CA SER A 382 -7.59 -26.91 -2.86
C SER A 382 -7.88 -27.66 -1.54
N GLY A 383 -8.43 -28.87 -1.62
CA GLY A 383 -8.65 -29.75 -0.47
C GLY A 383 -7.33 -30.32 0.06
N ASP A 384 -6.45 -30.71 -0.86
CA ASP A 384 -5.10 -31.17 -0.55
C ASP A 384 -4.25 -30.05 0.07
N ALA A 385 -4.23 -28.88 -0.56
CA ALA A 385 -3.57 -27.67 -0.03
C ALA A 385 -4.00 -27.35 1.42
N ASN A 386 -5.30 -27.53 1.71
CA ASN A 386 -5.82 -27.36 3.06
C ASN A 386 -5.30 -28.40 4.05
N GLN A 387 -5.12 -29.64 3.61
CA GLN A 387 -4.61 -30.71 4.46
C GLN A 387 -3.11 -30.52 4.72
N ALA A 388 -2.35 -30.10 3.72
CA ALA A 388 -0.91 -29.87 3.83
C ALA A 388 -0.57 -28.64 4.69
N GLN A 389 -1.21 -27.50 4.45
CA GLN A 389 -0.80 -26.22 5.06
C GLN A 389 -1.96 -25.37 5.58
N GLY A 390 -3.15 -25.96 5.70
CA GLY A 390 -4.30 -25.29 6.28
C GLY A 390 -4.96 -24.28 5.35
N ASN A 391 -5.80 -23.44 5.96
CA ASN A 391 -6.74 -22.62 5.22
C ASN A 391 -6.12 -21.51 4.33
N PRO A 392 -4.97 -20.90 4.66
CA PRO A 392 -4.31 -19.96 3.75
C PRO A 392 -3.90 -20.61 2.42
N ALA A 393 -3.30 -21.80 2.46
CA ALA A 393 -2.93 -22.55 1.25
C ALA A 393 -4.17 -22.98 0.46
N ARG A 394 -5.25 -23.37 1.15
CA ARG A 394 -6.56 -23.59 0.50
C ARG A 394 -7.04 -22.37 -0.26
N ALA A 395 -6.99 -21.19 0.36
CA ALA A 395 -7.47 -19.96 -0.25
C ALA A 395 -6.68 -19.62 -1.53
N PHE A 396 -5.35 -19.79 -1.51
CA PHE A 396 -4.49 -19.59 -2.67
C PHE A 396 -4.76 -20.63 -3.78
N ALA A 397 -4.85 -21.92 -3.45
CA ALA A 397 -5.17 -22.96 -4.42
C ALA A 397 -6.58 -22.81 -5.01
N THR A 398 -7.56 -22.39 -4.20
CA THR A 398 -8.89 -22.02 -4.70
C THR A 398 -8.82 -20.80 -5.61
N TRP A 399 -8.05 -19.77 -5.27
CA TRP A 399 -7.85 -18.61 -6.14
C TRP A 399 -7.29 -19.02 -7.51
N ALA A 400 -6.26 -19.88 -7.55
CA ALA A 400 -5.70 -20.40 -8.80
C ALA A 400 -6.74 -21.16 -9.63
N HIS A 401 -7.57 -21.99 -8.98
CA HIS A 401 -8.69 -22.69 -9.63
C HIS A 401 -9.70 -21.69 -10.26
N GLU A 402 -10.18 -20.70 -9.51
CA GLU A 402 -11.15 -19.73 -10.03
C GLU A 402 -10.56 -18.86 -11.15
N MET A 403 -9.26 -18.56 -11.10
CA MET A 403 -8.56 -17.90 -12.19
C MET A 403 -8.50 -18.77 -13.44
N GLY A 404 -8.35 -20.09 -13.29
CA GLY A 404 -8.45 -21.05 -14.40
C GLY A 404 -9.77 -20.96 -15.16
N HIS A 405 -10.90 -20.83 -14.44
CA HIS A 405 -12.20 -20.57 -15.07
C HIS A 405 -12.19 -19.29 -15.90
N GLN A 406 -11.69 -18.18 -15.34
CA GLN A 406 -11.63 -16.90 -16.07
C GLN A 406 -10.74 -17.01 -17.31
N VAL A 407 -9.55 -17.59 -17.21
CA VAL A 407 -8.66 -17.84 -18.36
C VAL A 407 -9.39 -18.63 -19.44
N TYR A 408 -10.09 -19.70 -19.06
CA TYR A 408 -10.87 -20.51 -20.00
C TYR A 408 -11.95 -19.70 -20.71
N PHE A 409 -12.67 -18.87 -19.96
CA PHE A 409 -13.71 -18.00 -20.50
C PHE A 409 -13.14 -16.95 -21.46
N LYS A 410 -11.99 -16.33 -21.15
CA LYS A 410 -11.32 -15.35 -22.02
C LYS A 410 -10.79 -15.96 -23.31
N ALA A 411 -10.37 -17.22 -23.27
CA ALA A 411 -10.01 -17.98 -24.47
C ALA A 411 -11.21 -18.44 -25.32
N GLY A 412 -12.44 -18.14 -24.89
CA GLY A 412 -13.68 -18.52 -25.57
C GLY A 412 -14.22 -19.91 -25.20
N SER A 413 -13.72 -20.53 -24.13
CA SER A 413 -14.08 -21.88 -23.67
C SER A 413 -13.93 -22.95 -24.77
N PRO A 414 -12.73 -23.13 -25.35
CA PRO A 414 -12.52 -24.11 -26.41
C PRO A 414 -12.86 -25.52 -25.94
N ALA A 415 -13.55 -26.30 -26.77
CA ALA A 415 -13.93 -27.66 -26.43
C ALA A 415 -12.70 -28.53 -26.13
N LEU A 416 -12.80 -29.41 -25.13
CA LEU A 416 -11.73 -30.34 -24.81
C LEU A 416 -11.38 -31.24 -26.01
N PRO A 417 -10.09 -31.48 -26.30
CA PRO A 417 -9.65 -32.49 -27.26
C PRO A 417 -10.26 -33.86 -26.97
N SER A 418 -10.51 -34.68 -28.00
CA SER A 418 -11.12 -36.01 -27.84
C SER A 418 -10.34 -36.94 -26.91
N GLU A 419 -9.00 -36.79 -26.87
CA GLU A 419 -8.09 -37.51 -25.96
C GLU A 419 -8.30 -37.15 -24.47
N LEU A 420 -8.85 -35.97 -24.20
CA LEU A 420 -9.19 -35.49 -22.85
C LEU A 420 -10.67 -35.69 -22.49
N LYS A 421 -11.53 -35.97 -23.49
CA LYS A 421 -12.95 -36.24 -23.27
C LYS A 421 -13.16 -37.60 -22.60
N GLY A 422 -13.86 -37.62 -21.47
CA GLY A 422 -14.49 -38.82 -20.95
C GLY A 422 -13.70 -39.69 -19.96
N ARG A 423 -12.49 -39.30 -19.52
CA ARG A 423 -11.81 -39.68 -18.24
C ARG A 423 -10.31 -39.40 -18.30
N ALA A 424 -9.89 -38.27 -17.73
CA ALA A 424 -8.52 -38.05 -17.24
C ALA A 424 -8.48 -36.94 -16.18
N SER A 425 -9.54 -36.77 -15.39
CA SER A 425 -9.50 -35.73 -14.35
C SER A 425 -8.60 -36.14 -13.20
N LEU A 426 -7.60 -35.31 -12.91
CA LEU A 426 -6.66 -35.53 -11.80
C LEU A 426 -7.34 -35.48 -10.42
N THR A 427 -8.50 -34.82 -10.32
CA THR A 427 -9.30 -34.80 -9.09
C THR A 427 -10.74 -35.24 -9.35
N ARG A 428 -11.44 -35.71 -8.33
CA ARG A 428 -12.88 -36.06 -8.45
C ARG A 428 -13.71 -34.83 -8.80
N TYR A 429 -13.32 -33.65 -8.32
CA TYR A 429 -14.01 -32.39 -8.56
C TYR A 429 -13.89 -31.94 -10.01
N GLY A 430 -12.69 -31.99 -10.61
CA GLY A 430 -12.49 -31.65 -12.02
C GLY A 430 -13.23 -32.57 -13.00
N GLY A 431 -13.70 -33.74 -12.56
CA GLY A 431 -14.45 -34.68 -13.39
C GLY A 431 -15.93 -34.32 -13.58
N ARG A 432 -16.39 -33.16 -13.09
CA ARG A 432 -17.82 -32.78 -13.11
C ARG A 432 -18.30 -32.25 -14.45
N ASN A 433 -17.52 -31.39 -15.10
CA ASN A 433 -17.80 -30.79 -16.40
C ASN A 433 -16.49 -30.20 -16.97
N ASP A 434 -16.53 -29.73 -18.21
CA ASP A 434 -15.34 -29.22 -18.93
C ASP A 434 -14.75 -27.96 -18.28
N ASP A 435 -15.58 -27.08 -17.70
CA ASP A 435 -15.11 -25.87 -17.00
C ASP A 435 -14.31 -26.25 -15.74
N GLU A 436 -14.87 -27.12 -14.89
CA GLU A 436 -14.22 -27.62 -13.67
C GLU A 436 -12.99 -28.46 -13.99
N TRP A 437 -13.04 -29.19 -15.10
CA TRP A 437 -11.88 -29.90 -15.63
C TRP A 437 -10.77 -28.90 -15.93
N PHE A 438 -11.04 -27.87 -16.74
CA PHE A 438 -10.02 -26.89 -17.09
C PHE A 438 -9.46 -26.18 -15.86
N ALA A 439 -10.33 -25.69 -14.97
CA ALA A 439 -9.92 -24.95 -13.78
C ALA A 439 -9.04 -25.76 -12.82
N GLU A 440 -9.38 -27.03 -12.55
CA GLU A 440 -8.53 -27.89 -11.71
C GLU A 440 -7.19 -28.18 -12.38
N HIS A 441 -7.16 -28.47 -13.68
CA HIS A 441 -5.90 -28.78 -14.37
C HIS A 441 -5.05 -27.53 -14.61
N PHE A 442 -5.68 -26.35 -14.75
CA PHE A 442 -4.98 -25.07 -14.75
C PHE A 442 -4.26 -24.82 -13.42
N ALA A 443 -4.90 -25.13 -12.28
CA ALA A 443 -4.23 -25.03 -10.98
C ALA A 443 -2.99 -25.94 -10.91
N ALA A 444 -3.08 -27.18 -11.43
CA ALA A 444 -1.93 -28.07 -11.54
C ALA A 444 -0.88 -27.55 -12.53
N TRP A 445 -1.28 -26.96 -13.65
CA TRP A 445 -0.38 -26.37 -14.65
C TRP A 445 0.38 -25.17 -14.06
N LEU A 446 -0.27 -24.33 -13.28
CA LEU A 446 0.35 -23.16 -12.67
C LEU A 446 1.31 -23.54 -11.53
N LEU A 447 0.92 -24.50 -10.69
CA LEU A 447 1.60 -24.81 -9.43
C LEU A 447 2.51 -26.06 -9.49
N SER A 448 2.30 -26.99 -10.42
CA SER A 448 3.13 -28.19 -10.59
C SER A 448 3.26 -28.58 -12.08
N PRO A 449 3.72 -27.67 -12.96
CA PRO A 449 3.70 -27.88 -14.41
C PRO A 449 4.52 -29.10 -14.87
N GLN A 450 5.67 -29.34 -14.25
CA GLN A 450 6.55 -30.45 -14.62
C GLN A 450 5.88 -31.80 -14.36
N THR A 451 5.26 -31.95 -13.18
CA THR A 451 4.52 -33.17 -12.83
C THR A 451 3.29 -33.35 -13.71
N LEU A 452 2.56 -32.28 -14.00
CA LEU A 452 1.44 -32.33 -14.93
C LEU A 452 1.89 -32.80 -16.33
N ASN A 453 3.01 -32.28 -16.84
CA ASN A 453 3.54 -32.67 -18.13
C ASN A 453 4.01 -34.14 -18.17
N GLN A 454 4.52 -34.66 -17.05
CA GLN A 454 4.89 -36.08 -16.94
C GLN A 454 3.68 -36.99 -16.85
N VAL A 455 2.67 -36.61 -16.06
CA VAL A 455 1.50 -37.44 -15.80
C VAL A 455 0.49 -37.35 -16.93
N LEU A 456 0.20 -36.15 -17.44
CA LEU A 456 -0.86 -35.88 -18.43
C LEU A 456 -0.41 -34.81 -19.45
N PRO A 457 0.58 -35.11 -20.31
CA PRO A 457 1.18 -34.15 -21.24
C PRO A 457 0.18 -33.48 -22.19
N GLU A 458 -0.85 -34.22 -22.61
CA GLU A 458 -1.94 -33.69 -23.44
C GLU A 458 -2.70 -32.56 -22.76
N ALA A 459 -2.93 -32.65 -21.44
CA ALA A 459 -3.56 -31.60 -20.65
C ALA A 459 -2.62 -30.41 -20.47
N HIS A 460 -1.34 -30.66 -20.19
CA HIS A 460 -0.34 -29.60 -20.09
C HIS A 460 -0.28 -28.77 -21.38
N ARG A 461 -0.18 -29.43 -22.54
CA ARG A 461 -0.17 -28.78 -23.85
C ARG A 461 -1.45 -27.98 -24.09
N PHE A 462 -2.61 -28.61 -23.92
CA PHE A 462 -3.89 -27.94 -24.16
C PHE A 462 -4.07 -26.70 -23.28
N ILE A 463 -3.74 -26.78 -21.99
CA ILE A 463 -3.84 -25.62 -21.09
C ILE A 463 -2.89 -24.51 -21.52
N SER A 464 -1.65 -24.86 -21.89
CA SER A 464 -0.66 -23.87 -22.37
C SER A 464 -1.19 -23.11 -23.59
N GLU A 465 -1.72 -23.82 -24.59
CA GLU A 465 -2.32 -23.21 -25.79
C GLU A 465 -3.52 -22.30 -25.45
N VAL A 466 -4.35 -22.70 -24.49
CA VAL A 466 -5.51 -21.91 -24.04
C VAL A 466 -5.06 -20.65 -23.29
N VAL A 467 -4.04 -20.74 -22.44
CA VAL A 467 -3.47 -19.59 -21.72
C VAL A 467 -2.84 -18.61 -22.71
N GLU A 468 -2.04 -19.09 -23.66
CA GLU A 468 -1.45 -18.24 -24.72
C GLU A 468 -2.51 -17.54 -25.56
N LYS A 469 -3.56 -18.27 -25.94
CA LYS A 469 -4.71 -17.69 -26.64
C LYS A 469 -5.40 -16.62 -25.81
N ALA A 470 -5.61 -16.85 -24.51
CA ALA A 470 -6.19 -15.85 -23.62
C ALA A 470 -5.28 -14.62 -23.48
N GLY A 471 -3.96 -14.78 -23.53
CA GLY A 471 -3.01 -13.67 -23.42
C GLY A 471 -2.87 -12.82 -24.69
N THR A 472 -3.42 -13.28 -25.83
CA THR A 472 -3.30 -12.60 -27.13
C THR A 472 -4.62 -12.03 -27.66
N LEU A 473 -5.75 -12.53 -27.16
CA LEU A 473 -7.10 -11.97 -27.39
C LEU A 473 -7.38 -10.82 -26.43
#